data_AF-A0A816KMM1-F1
#
_entry.id   AF-A0A816KMM1-F1
#
_cell.length_a   1.000
_cell.length_b   1.000
_cell.length_c   1.000
_cell.angle_alpha   90.00
_cell.angle_beta   90.00
_cell.angle_gamma   90.00
#
_symmetry.space_group_name_H-M   'P 1'
#
loop_
_entity.id
_entity.type
_entity.pdbx_description
1 polymer ?
#
loop_
_entity_poly.entity_id
_entity_poly.type
_entity_poly.pdbx_seq_one_letter_code
_entity_poly.pdbx_strand_id
1 'polypeptide(L)'
;METYYFWQGLKLEESLEKEKERYTHYLHSSTEPKLVEVVQNELLVSVENQLLEKERSGCRSFLSKDRNDDLSRMFRLYHAFPKRLGPFADVFRLHAAKGDALIQQGEDALTRRVGNVLV
;
A
#
# COMPACT_ATOMS: atom_id res chain seq x y z
N MET A 1 13.24 7.00 -14.75
CA MET A 1 13.34 6.65 -13.31
C MET A 1 12.10 5.92 -12.79
N GLU A 2 10.86 6.25 -13.23
CA GLU A 2 9.64 5.51 -12.82
C GLU A 2 9.63 4.01 -13.21
N THR A 3 10.29 3.65 -14.31
CA THR A 3 10.38 2.27 -14.81
C THR A 3 11.20 1.33 -13.91
N TYR A 4 12.15 1.84 -13.13
CA TYR A 4 13.05 1.02 -12.31
C TYR A 4 12.40 0.49 -11.02
N TYR A 5 11.27 1.07 -10.59
CA TYR A 5 10.68 0.78 -9.28
C TYR A 5 9.36 0.03 -9.35
N PHE A 6 8.59 0.21 -10.44
CA PHE A 6 7.61 -0.80 -10.85
C PHE A 6 8.28 -2.18 -10.98
N TRP A 7 9.52 -2.19 -11.48
CA TRP A 7 10.36 -3.39 -11.54
C TRP A 7 10.67 -3.99 -10.16
N GLN A 8 10.85 -3.19 -9.10
CA GLN A 8 11.12 -3.72 -7.74
C GLN A 8 9.89 -4.43 -7.14
N GLY A 9 8.70 -3.85 -7.30
CA GLY A 9 7.45 -4.49 -6.87
C GLY A 9 7.17 -5.78 -7.66
N LEU A 10 7.38 -5.74 -8.98
CA LEU A 10 7.29 -6.94 -9.83
C LEU A 10 8.31 -8.01 -9.44
N LYS A 11 9.55 -7.61 -9.19
CA LYS A 11 10.64 -8.52 -8.81
C LYS A 11 10.39 -9.15 -7.44
N LEU A 12 9.78 -8.41 -6.51
CA LEU A 12 9.33 -8.94 -5.23
C LEU A 12 8.29 -10.05 -5.42
N GLU A 13 7.27 -9.82 -6.25
CA GLU A 13 6.26 -10.83 -6.56
C GLU A 13 6.84 -12.05 -7.28
N GLU A 14 7.69 -11.82 -8.28
CA GLU A 14 8.37 -12.90 -9.00
C GLU A 14 9.26 -13.73 -8.05
N SER A 15 9.94 -13.07 -7.11
CA SER A 15 10.78 -13.75 -6.11
C SER A 15 9.94 -14.57 -5.15
N LEU A 16 8.79 -14.05 -4.71
CA LEU A 16 7.85 -14.76 -3.84
C LEU A 16 7.29 -16.00 -4.53
N GLU A 17 6.88 -15.89 -5.80
CA GLU A 17 6.35 -17.04 -6.54
C GLU A 17 7.42 -18.11 -6.77
N LYS A 18 8.63 -17.71 -7.16
CA LYS A 18 9.76 -18.64 -7.28
C LYS A 18 10.09 -19.33 -5.96
N GLU A 19 10.02 -18.61 -4.85
CA GLU A 19 10.25 -19.20 -3.52
C GLU A 19 9.19 -20.24 -3.17
N LYS A 20 7.93 -19.92 -3.47
CA LYS A 20 6.81 -20.83 -3.28
C LYS A 20 6.94 -22.08 -4.14
N GLU A 21 7.34 -21.95 -5.41
CA GLU A 21 7.62 -23.10 -6.28
C GLU A 21 8.75 -23.97 -5.75
N ARG A 22 9.85 -23.38 -5.26
CA ARG A 22 10.94 -24.17 -4.68
C ARG A 22 10.52 -24.90 -3.40
N TYR A 23 9.76 -24.21 -2.55
CA TYR A 23 9.19 -24.80 -1.35
C TYR A 23 8.33 -26.02 -1.67
N THR A 24 7.40 -25.90 -2.63
CA THR A 24 6.46 -26.98 -2.95
C THR A 24 7.12 -28.19 -3.61
N HIS A 25 8.19 -27.99 -4.38
CA HIS A 25 8.83 -29.08 -5.15
C HIS A 25 10.02 -29.72 -4.45
N TYR A 26 10.74 -29.00 -3.58
CA TYR A 26 12.04 -29.46 -3.07
C TYR A 26 12.14 -29.53 -1.55
N LEU A 27 11.19 -28.94 -0.81
CA LEU A 27 11.27 -28.86 0.64
C LEU A 27 10.13 -29.61 1.33
N HIS A 28 10.41 -30.10 2.53
CA HIS A 28 9.39 -30.69 3.40
C HIS A 28 8.50 -29.59 3.99
N SER A 29 7.20 -29.86 4.16
CA SER A 29 6.20 -28.88 4.64
C SER A 29 6.57 -28.20 5.96
N SER A 30 7.31 -28.89 6.83
CA SER A 30 7.81 -28.33 8.10
C SER A 30 8.78 -27.16 7.94
N THR A 31 9.33 -26.92 6.73
CA THR A 31 10.21 -25.79 6.45
C THR A 31 9.45 -24.52 6.09
N GLU A 32 8.17 -24.62 5.72
CA GLU A 32 7.34 -23.48 5.29
C GLU A 32 7.37 -22.32 6.28
N PRO A 33 7.17 -22.52 7.60
CA PRO A 33 7.08 -21.40 8.53
C PRO A 33 8.38 -20.60 8.62
N LYS A 34 9.52 -21.30 8.60
CA LYS A 34 10.86 -20.67 8.67
C LYS A 34 11.18 -19.93 7.38
N LEU A 35 10.82 -20.51 6.23
CA LEU A 35 11.07 -19.88 4.94
C LEU A 35 10.25 -18.61 4.78
N VAL A 36 8.95 -18.69 5.11
CA VAL A 36 8.03 -17.54 5.10
C VAL A 36 8.54 -16.42 6.00
N GLU A 37 9.07 -16.74 7.18
CA GLU A 37 9.66 -15.75 8.10
C GLU A 37 10.88 -15.03 7.50
N VAL A 38 11.83 -15.78 6.91
CA VAL A 38 13.04 -15.19 6.29
C VAL A 38 12.68 -14.32 5.10
N VAL A 39 11.80 -14.81 4.22
CA VAL A 39 11.33 -14.08 3.04
C VAL A 39 10.64 -12.77 3.45
N GLN A 40 9.81 -12.80 4.50
CA GLN A 40 9.20 -11.57 5.03
C GLN A 40 10.24 -10.57 5.52
N ASN A 41 11.21 -11.04 6.31
CA ASN A 41 12.19 -10.16 6.93
C ASN A 41 13.12 -9.52 5.91
N GLU A 42 13.59 -10.29 4.92
CA GLU A 42 14.53 -9.79 3.92
C GLU A 42 13.85 -8.94 2.84
N LEU A 43 12.69 -9.38 2.34
CA LEU A 43 12.09 -8.78 1.15
C LEU A 43 11.02 -7.73 1.44
N LEU A 44 10.30 -7.84 2.57
CA LEU A 44 9.20 -6.93 2.88
C LEU A 44 9.63 -5.83 3.84
N VAL A 45 10.29 -6.16 4.96
CA VAL A 45 10.73 -5.14 5.96
C VAL A 45 11.61 -4.08 5.32
N SER A 46 12.59 -4.50 4.52
CA SER A 46 13.60 -3.60 3.95
C SER A 46 13.02 -2.58 2.96
N VAL A 47 11.86 -2.91 2.37
CA VAL A 47 11.22 -2.10 1.32
C VAL A 47 9.92 -1.41 1.81
N GLU A 48 9.38 -1.81 2.96
CA GLU A 48 8.09 -1.34 3.51
C GLU A 48 8.00 0.19 3.58
N ASN A 49 8.97 0.83 4.24
CA ASN A 49 9.02 2.29 4.36
C ASN A 49 9.13 3.00 3.00
N GLN A 50 9.84 2.39 2.05
CA GLN A 50 9.93 2.92 0.69
C GLN A 50 8.60 2.79 -0.05
N LEU A 51 7.82 1.73 0.16
CA LEU A 51 6.53 1.57 -0.49
C LEU A 51 5.44 2.48 0.10
N LEU A 52 5.56 2.88 1.37
CA LEU A 52 4.60 3.79 2.00
C LEU A 52 4.78 5.24 1.54
N GLU A 53 6.01 5.75 1.64
CA GLU A 53 6.29 7.18 1.60
C GLU A 53 6.89 7.68 0.28
N LYS A 54 7.26 6.77 -0.63
CA LYS A 54 8.02 7.17 -1.83
C LYS A 54 7.23 8.08 -2.75
N GLU A 55 7.95 9.09 -3.22
CA GLU A 55 7.43 10.08 -4.14
C GLU A 55 6.97 9.40 -5.45
N ARG A 56 5.75 9.73 -5.89
CA ARG A 56 5.13 9.31 -7.16
C ARG A 56 4.79 7.82 -7.34
N SER A 57 5.39 6.90 -6.57
CA SER A 57 5.16 5.46 -6.66
C SER A 57 4.94 4.75 -5.31
N GLY A 58 4.73 5.49 -4.23
CA GLY A 58 4.32 4.95 -2.94
C GLY A 58 2.80 4.95 -2.75
N CYS A 59 2.33 4.30 -1.68
CA CYS A 59 0.93 4.17 -1.31
C CYS A 59 0.19 5.51 -1.32
N ARG A 60 0.81 6.57 -0.74
CA ARG A 60 0.25 7.93 -0.76
C ARG A 60 -0.01 8.45 -2.17
N SER A 61 0.94 8.25 -3.09
CA SER A 61 0.79 8.69 -4.47
C SER A 61 -0.25 7.87 -5.23
N PHE A 62 -0.43 6.60 -4.87
CA PHE A 62 -1.44 5.77 -5.51
C PHE A 62 -2.85 6.16 -5.08
N LEU A 63 -3.04 6.43 -3.78
CA LEU A 63 -4.30 6.96 -3.25
C LEU A 63 -4.65 8.31 -3.89
N SER A 64 -3.69 9.22 -4.03
CA SER A 64 -3.96 10.53 -4.65
C SER A 64 -4.23 10.51 -6.15
N LYS A 65 -3.94 9.38 -6.83
CA LYS A 65 -4.04 9.24 -8.30
C LYS A 65 -5.03 8.15 -8.71
N ASP A 66 -5.83 7.64 -7.78
CA ASP A 66 -6.79 6.54 -7.99
C ASP A 66 -6.18 5.30 -8.68
N ARG A 67 -4.93 4.97 -8.35
CA ARG A 67 -4.18 3.83 -8.90
C ARG A 67 -4.61 2.52 -8.22
N ASN A 68 -5.88 2.13 -8.40
CA ASN A 68 -6.51 1.01 -7.70
C ASN A 68 -5.85 -0.36 -7.96
N ASP A 69 -5.33 -0.59 -9.16
CA ASP A 69 -4.64 -1.84 -9.50
C ASP A 69 -3.34 -2.01 -8.71
N ASP A 70 -2.57 -0.92 -8.55
CA ASP A 70 -1.35 -0.92 -7.76
C ASP A 70 -1.64 -1.02 -6.27
N LEU A 71 -2.69 -0.35 -5.77
CA LEU A 71 -3.15 -0.50 -4.38
C LEU A 71 -3.58 -1.95 -4.09
N SER A 72 -4.32 -2.57 -5.01
CA SER A 72 -4.74 -3.97 -4.89
C SER A 72 -3.55 -4.92 -4.89
N ARG A 73 -2.55 -4.65 -5.73
CA ARG A 73 -1.29 -5.39 -5.78
C ARG A 73 -0.51 -5.27 -4.47
N MET A 74 -0.36 -4.05 -3.93
CA MET A 74 0.25 -3.83 -2.62
C MET A 74 -0.52 -4.53 -1.51
N PHE A 75 -1.86 -4.46 -1.50
CA PHE A 75 -2.65 -5.15 -0.49
C PHE A 75 -2.45 -6.66 -0.53
N ARG A 76 -2.45 -7.29 -1.71
CA ARG A 76 -2.19 -8.74 -1.83
C ARG A 76 -0.83 -9.15 -1.28
N LEU A 77 0.21 -8.33 -1.51
CA LEU A 77 1.56 -8.57 -0.98
C LEU A 77 1.60 -8.55 0.55
N TYR A 78 0.87 -7.61 1.19
CA TYR A 78 0.94 -7.42 2.64
C TYR A 78 -0.21 -8.09 3.42
N HIS A 79 -1.28 -8.53 2.75
CA HIS A 79 -2.45 -9.18 3.36
C HIS A 79 -2.07 -10.45 4.12
N ALA A 80 -1.12 -11.24 3.58
CA ALA A 80 -0.60 -12.43 4.25
C ALA A 80 0.13 -12.11 5.57
N PHE A 81 0.38 -10.82 5.86
CA PHE A 81 1.18 -10.35 7.00
C PHE A 81 0.43 -9.25 7.77
N PRO A 82 -0.62 -9.60 8.56
CA PRO A 82 -1.52 -8.63 9.20
C PRO A 82 -0.82 -7.57 10.06
N LYS A 83 0.29 -7.94 10.72
CA LYS A 83 1.09 -7.00 11.54
C LYS A 83 1.68 -5.85 10.72
N ARG A 84 1.90 -6.06 9.42
CA ARG A 84 2.51 -5.10 8.50
C ARG A 84 1.48 -4.23 7.77
N LEU A 85 0.19 -4.57 7.85
CA LEU A 85 -0.86 -3.76 7.25
C LEU A 85 -1.15 -2.47 8.03
N GLY A 86 -0.74 -2.40 9.31
CA GLY A 86 -0.98 -1.24 10.18
C GLY A 86 -0.55 0.09 9.55
N PRO A 87 0.73 0.25 9.16
CA PRO A 87 1.21 1.47 8.51
C PRO A 87 0.47 1.84 7.21
N PHE A 88 0.11 0.85 6.38
CA PHE A 88 -0.68 1.09 5.16
C PHE A 88 -2.10 1.57 5.51
N ALA A 89 -2.71 0.99 6.53
CA ALA A 89 -4.02 1.41 7.02
C ALA A 89 -3.99 2.83 7.59
N ASP A 90 -2.91 3.23 8.27
CA ASP A 90 -2.72 4.61 8.74
C ASP A 90 -2.64 5.61 7.58
N VAL A 91 -1.88 5.27 6.53
CA VAL A 91 -1.81 6.10 5.31
C VAL A 91 -3.18 6.22 4.66
N PHE A 92 -3.95 5.13 4.58
CA PHE A 92 -5.30 5.13 4.03
C PHE A 92 -6.26 5.99 4.87
N ARG A 93 -6.29 5.80 6.19
CA ARG A 93 -7.12 6.61 7.11
C ARG A 93 -6.83 8.10 6.99
N LEU A 94 -5.55 8.46 6.93
CA LEU A 94 -5.14 9.85 6.75
C LEU A 94 -5.58 10.41 5.39
N HIS A 95 -5.60 9.59 4.34
CA HIS A 95 -6.10 10.00 3.04
C HIS A 95 -7.63 10.22 3.07
N ALA A 96 -8.39 9.29 3.66
CA ALA A 96 -9.84 9.42 3.82
C ALA A 96 -10.22 10.68 4.61
N ALA A 97 -9.54 10.94 5.73
CA ALA A 97 -9.78 12.13 6.54
C ALA A 97 -9.53 13.46 5.78
N LYS A 98 -8.59 13.47 4.81
CA LYS A 98 -8.40 14.64 3.93
C LYS A 98 -9.60 14.83 3.01
N GLY A 99 -10.19 13.75 2.51
CA GLY A 99 -11.43 13.78 1.72
C GLY A 99 -12.58 14.37 2.53
N ASP A 100 -12.78 13.88 3.76
CA ASP A 100 -13.83 14.39 4.66
C ASP A 100 -13.66 15.89 4.95
N ALA A 101 -12.42 16.34 5.17
CA ALA A 101 -12.13 17.75 5.42
C ALA A 101 -12.46 18.65 4.20
N LEU A 102 -12.23 18.15 2.97
CA LEU A 102 -12.56 18.89 1.74
C LEU A 102 -14.08 18.99 1.55
N ILE A 103 -14.83 17.93 1.89
CA ILE A 103 -16.30 17.94 1.86
C ILE A 103 -16.82 19.01 2.82
N GLN A 104 -16.35 19.00 4.07
CA GLN A 104 -16.77 19.99 5.08
C GLN A 104 -16.46 21.43 4.66
N GLN A 105 -15.27 21.67 4.08
CA GLN A 105 -14.90 22.99 3.56
C GLN A 105 -15.85 23.47 2.46
N GLY A 106 -16.31 22.56 1.59
CA GLY A 106 -17.30 22.84 0.56
C GLY A 106 -18.66 23.23 1.13
N GLU A 107 -19.14 22.47 2.13
CA GLU A 107 -20.41 22.74 2.83
C GLU A 107 -20.40 24.09 3.57
N ASP A 108 -19.31 24.38 4.27
CA ASP A 108 -19.11 25.65 4.98
C ASP A 108 -19.09 26.84 4.01
N ALA A 109 -18.43 26.68 2.85
CA ALA A 109 -18.37 27.71 1.82
C ALA A 109 -19.75 27.99 1.20
N LEU A 110 -20.55 26.95 0.97
CA LEU A 110 -21.95 27.10 0.51
C LEU A 110 -22.81 27.81 1.54
N THR A 111 -22.71 27.42 2.81
CA THR A 111 -23.47 28.03 3.92
C THR A 111 -23.17 29.53 4.06
N ARG A 112 -21.89 29.92 3.98
CA ARG A 112 -21.50 31.35 3.99
C ARG A 112 -22.04 32.11 2.78
N ARG A 113 -22.02 31.52 1.59
CA ARG A 113 -22.55 32.18 0.38
C ARG A 113 -24.05 32.41 0.44
N VAL A 114 -24.82 31.45 0.94
CA VAL A 114 -26.27 31.59 1.12
C VAL A 114 -26.58 32.64 2.20
N GLY A 115 -25.83 32.65 3.30
CA GLY A 115 -25.96 33.67 4.34
C GLY A 115 -25.68 35.09 3.84
N ASN A 116 -24.71 35.27 2.94
CA ASN A 116 -24.39 36.57 2.33
C ASN A 116 -25.37 37.03 1.25
N VAL A 117 -26.24 36.16 0.72
CA VAL A 117 -27.25 36.51 -0.29
C VAL A 117 -28.59 36.87 0.36
N LEU A 118 -28.81 36.47 1.61
CA LEU A 118 -30.06 36.69 2.37
C LEU A 118 -29.96 37.87 3.36
N VAL A 119 -28.85 38.62 3.33
CA VAL A 119 -28.63 39.89 4.06
C VAL A 119 -28.39 40.99 3.03
#